data_AF-A0AA96V7B8-F1
#
_entry.id   AF-A0AA96V7B8-F1
#
_cell.length_a   1.000
_cell.length_b   1.000
_cell.length_c   1.000
_cell.angle_alpha   90.00
_cell.angle_beta   90.00
_cell.angle_gamma   90.00
#
_symmetry.space_group_name_H-M   'P 1'
#
loop_
_entity.id
_entity.type
_entity.pdbx_description
1 polymer ?
#
loop_
_entity_poly.entity_id
_entity_poly.type
_entity_poly.pdbx_seq_one_letter_code
_entity_poly.pdbx_strand_id
1 'polypeptide(L)'
;MARNQKDFYYQQAQKEGYRSRASYKLKQINDRAQIIKRGDTIVDLGAAPGGWLQVAKELSGGRILGVDLQGIKEIEGVSTIKGDITAKETIDKILDFAGKGGVDVVLCDAAPNLSGNWVLDHARGIALNQAAFECAKKILKPKGIFVVKVFQGDLFKDFFDAVGNEFVYVKAYSPQASRSTSAEIYVIAKRFLTAPVRKNDVCAVTITETGESGDGIAYLENFVIFVRGAQVGDIVKVKIEDVKPNFAFADVLEKLEVLPENPYVKRSTLKKPDLPVIESNEKPRVQRTRDRSLDIDNYIPPKENHKEDDGNDEFDEFD
;
A
#
# COMPACT_ATOMS: atom_id res chain seq x y z
N MET A 1 -17.71 -13.99 -20.85
CA MET A 1 -17.82 -12.52 -20.68
C MET A 1 -16.49 -11.81 -20.33
N ALA A 2 -15.58 -12.39 -19.54
CA ALA A 2 -14.30 -11.75 -19.16
C ALA A 2 -13.28 -11.47 -20.29
N ARG A 3 -13.30 -12.27 -21.37
CA ARG A 3 -12.40 -12.12 -22.53
C ARG A 3 -12.67 -10.83 -23.32
N ASN A 4 -13.95 -10.50 -23.53
CA ASN A 4 -14.37 -9.28 -24.24
C ASN A 4 -13.98 -7.99 -23.49
N GLN A 5 -14.03 -7.99 -22.15
CA GLN A 5 -13.69 -6.81 -21.36
C GLN A 5 -12.17 -6.52 -21.34
N LYS A 6 -11.34 -7.58 -21.38
CA LYS A 6 -9.88 -7.46 -21.56
C LYS A 6 -9.55 -6.83 -22.91
N ASP A 7 -10.21 -7.29 -23.95
CA ASP A 7 -9.99 -6.80 -25.31
C ASP A 7 -10.51 -5.37 -25.45
N PHE A 8 -11.61 -4.99 -24.79
CA PHE A 8 -12.11 -3.62 -24.74
C PHE A 8 -11.08 -2.64 -24.17
N TYR A 9 -10.59 -2.83 -22.94
CA TYR A 9 -9.63 -1.89 -22.34
C TYR A 9 -8.26 -1.90 -23.02
N TYR A 10 -7.87 -3.03 -23.63
CA TYR A 10 -6.65 -3.11 -24.42
C TYR A 10 -6.78 -2.30 -25.72
N GLN A 11 -7.88 -2.48 -26.46
CA GLN A 11 -8.17 -1.71 -27.66
C GLN A 11 -8.34 -0.22 -27.36
N GLN A 12 -9.03 0.11 -26.27
CA GLN A 12 -9.21 1.50 -25.84
C GLN A 12 -7.86 2.15 -25.47
N ALA A 13 -7.00 1.43 -24.74
CA ALA A 13 -5.65 1.92 -24.42
C ALA A 13 -4.85 2.21 -25.68
N GLN A 14 -4.91 1.33 -26.68
CA GLN A 14 -4.24 1.55 -27.96
C GLN A 14 -4.79 2.77 -28.71
N LYS A 15 -6.13 2.93 -28.77
CA LYS A 15 -6.78 4.08 -29.40
C LYS A 15 -6.40 5.40 -28.74
N GLU A 16 -6.30 5.41 -27.41
CA GLU A 16 -5.94 6.60 -26.62
C GLU A 16 -4.41 6.78 -26.45
N GLY A 17 -3.59 5.90 -27.02
CA GLY A 17 -2.12 6.01 -26.97
C GLY A 17 -1.50 5.62 -25.62
N TYR A 18 -2.24 4.94 -24.74
CA TYR A 18 -1.70 4.39 -23.49
C TYR A 18 -0.87 3.13 -23.74
N ARG A 19 0.23 3.02 -23.00
CA ARG A 19 1.18 1.90 -23.08
C ARG A 19 0.67 0.62 -22.45
N SER A 20 -0.38 0.69 -21.64
CA SER A 20 -0.95 -0.46 -20.97
C SER A 20 -2.42 -0.23 -20.61
N ARG A 21 -3.23 -1.29 -20.68
CA ARG A 21 -4.58 -1.30 -20.12
C ARG A 21 -4.62 -0.99 -18.61
N ALA A 22 -3.49 -1.15 -17.91
CA ALA A 22 -3.37 -0.78 -16.50
C ALA A 22 -3.66 0.71 -16.27
N SER A 23 -3.47 1.58 -17.27
CA SER A 23 -3.83 3.00 -17.22
C SER A 23 -5.28 3.23 -16.79
N TYR A 24 -6.24 2.41 -17.25
CA TYR A 24 -7.64 2.53 -16.81
C TYR A 24 -7.86 2.19 -15.35
N LYS A 25 -7.04 1.31 -14.77
CA LYS A 25 -7.13 0.99 -13.35
C LYS A 25 -6.78 2.21 -12.50
N LEU A 26 -5.71 2.93 -12.85
CA LEU A 26 -5.33 4.15 -12.13
C LEU A 26 -6.40 5.24 -12.29
N LYS A 27 -6.97 5.42 -13.49
CA LYS A 27 -8.11 6.32 -13.70
C LYS A 27 -9.29 5.96 -12.79
N GLN A 28 -9.73 4.70 -12.77
CA GLN A 28 -10.82 4.22 -11.93
C GLN A 28 -10.54 4.38 -10.41
N ILE A 29 -9.30 4.10 -9.98
CA ILE A 29 -8.88 4.34 -8.60
C ILE A 29 -8.97 5.83 -8.28
N ASN A 30 -8.50 6.70 -9.17
CA ASN A 30 -8.54 8.14 -8.96
C ASN A 30 -9.98 8.69 -8.98
N ASP A 31 -10.83 8.24 -9.89
CA ASP A 31 -12.25 8.66 -9.92
C ASP A 31 -12.94 8.30 -8.61
N ARG A 32 -12.68 7.10 -8.08
CA ARG A 32 -13.28 6.61 -6.84
C ARG A 32 -12.73 7.29 -5.60
N ALA A 33 -11.42 7.53 -5.55
CA ALA A 33 -10.73 7.87 -4.31
C ALA A 33 -10.01 9.22 -4.34
N GLN A 34 -9.96 9.95 -5.46
CA GLN A 34 -9.34 11.27 -5.58
C GLN A 34 -7.93 11.28 -4.98
N ILE A 35 -7.08 10.36 -5.45
CA ILE A 35 -5.75 10.09 -4.90
C ILE A 35 -4.68 11.02 -5.48
N ILE A 36 -4.93 11.63 -6.64
CA ILE A 36 -4.01 12.52 -7.32
C ILE A 36 -4.67 13.89 -7.49
N LYS A 37 -3.94 14.94 -7.14
CA LYS A 37 -4.31 16.34 -7.31
C LYS A 37 -3.33 17.05 -8.23
N ARG A 38 -3.77 18.20 -8.74
CA ARG A 38 -2.91 19.07 -9.56
C ARG A 38 -1.69 19.52 -8.77
N GLY A 39 -0.51 19.36 -9.36
CA GLY A 39 0.77 19.75 -8.77
C GLY A 39 1.44 18.72 -7.86
N ASP A 40 0.80 17.56 -7.62
CA ASP A 40 1.37 16.51 -6.78
C ASP A 40 2.71 16.00 -7.32
N THR A 41 3.65 15.71 -6.41
CA THR A 41 4.85 14.92 -6.71
C THR A 41 4.54 13.44 -6.55
N ILE A 42 4.61 12.68 -7.64
CA ILE A 42 4.18 11.28 -7.71
C ILE A 42 5.35 10.37 -8.05
N VAL A 43 5.49 9.29 -7.30
CA VAL A 43 6.44 8.20 -7.56
C VAL A 43 5.68 6.92 -7.84
N ASP A 44 5.94 6.29 -8.99
CA ASP A 44 5.38 5.00 -9.39
C ASP A 44 6.46 3.92 -9.32
N LEU A 45 6.27 2.92 -8.45
CA LEU A 45 7.20 1.84 -8.18
C LEU A 45 6.81 0.59 -8.98
N GLY A 46 7.76 -0.02 -9.68
CA GLY A 46 7.48 -1.05 -10.66
C GLY A 46 6.70 -0.50 -11.86
N ALA A 47 7.11 0.68 -12.34
CA ALA A 47 6.34 1.47 -13.27
C ALA A 47 6.37 0.98 -14.73
N ALA A 48 7.26 0.04 -15.11
CA ALA A 48 7.33 -0.43 -16.49
C ALA A 48 6.00 -1.12 -16.90
N PRO A 49 5.45 -0.84 -18.11
CA PRO A 49 6.02 -0.08 -19.23
C PRO A 49 5.73 1.44 -19.22
N GLY A 50 5.12 1.98 -18.17
CA GLY A 50 4.85 3.41 -17.97
C GLY A 50 3.39 3.83 -18.20
N GLY A 51 2.43 2.90 -18.19
CA GLY A 51 1.02 3.23 -18.37
C GLY A 51 0.44 4.08 -17.24
N TRP A 52 0.82 3.81 -15.98
CA TRP A 52 0.45 4.61 -14.83
C TRP A 52 1.15 5.97 -14.82
N LEU A 53 2.40 6.05 -15.28
CA LEU A 53 3.12 7.31 -15.48
C LEU A 53 2.40 8.27 -16.44
N GLN A 54 1.85 7.76 -17.55
CA GLN A 54 1.08 8.59 -18.49
C GLN A 54 -0.14 9.22 -17.81
N VAL A 55 -0.90 8.40 -17.07
CA VAL A 55 -2.10 8.86 -16.35
C VAL A 55 -1.73 9.81 -15.21
N ALA A 56 -0.67 9.51 -14.46
CA ALA A 56 -0.19 10.36 -13.37
C ALA A 56 0.23 11.75 -13.89
N LYS A 57 0.92 11.81 -15.04
CA LYS A 57 1.25 13.07 -15.73
C LYS A 57 0.00 13.86 -16.09
N GLU A 58 -0.98 13.21 -16.71
CA GLU A 58 -2.23 13.87 -17.14
C GLU A 58 -3.03 14.44 -15.96
N LEU A 59 -3.15 13.67 -14.88
CA LEU A 59 -3.94 14.04 -13.70
C LEU A 59 -3.25 15.11 -12.85
N SER A 60 -1.96 14.95 -12.55
CA SER A 60 -1.24 15.88 -11.67
C SER A 60 -0.75 17.11 -12.43
N GLY A 61 -0.11 16.95 -13.59
CA GLY A 61 0.66 18.04 -14.21
C GLY A 61 1.83 18.55 -13.35
N GLY A 62 2.13 17.87 -12.23
CA GLY A 62 3.26 18.13 -11.36
C GLY A 62 4.48 17.26 -11.71
N ARG A 63 5.23 16.83 -10.69
CA ARG A 63 6.49 16.09 -10.85
C ARG A 63 6.23 14.60 -10.83
N ILE A 64 6.58 13.88 -11.90
CA ILE A 64 6.32 12.44 -12.02
C ILE A 64 7.64 11.68 -12.16
N LEU A 65 7.81 10.64 -11.34
CA LEU A 65 8.96 9.75 -11.36
C LEU A 65 8.52 8.29 -11.43
N GLY A 66 9.03 7.55 -12.41
CA GLY A 66 8.91 6.10 -12.47
C GLY A 66 10.17 5.40 -12.00
N VAL A 67 10.03 4.32 -11.22
CA VAL A 67 11.13 3.48 -10.78
C VAL A 67 10.84 2.04 -11.16
N ASP A 68 11.77 1.41 -11.87
CA ASP A 68 11.65 0.00 -12.25
C ASP A 68 13.03 -0.64 -12.43
N LEU A 69 13.12 -1.96 -12.32
CA LEU A 69 14.34 -2.70 -12.67
C LEU A 69 14.60 -2.67 -14.18
N GLN A 70 13.54 -2.53 -14.98
CA GLN A 70 13.58 -2.43 -16.42
C GLN A 70 13.69 -0.98 -16.88
N GLY A 71 14.25 -0.78 -18.07
CA GLY A 71 14.22 0.53 -18.71
C GLY A 71 12.80 0.87 -19.15
N ILE A 72 12.35 2.09 -18.87
CA ILE A 72 11.07 2.63 -19.33
C ILE A 72 11.36 3.54 -20.52
N LYS A 73 10.67 3.33 -21.65
CA LYS A 73 10.80 4.22 -22.81
C LYS A 73 10.43 5.65 -22.41
N GLU A 74 11.17 6.64 -22.90
CA GLU A 74 10.96 8.04 -22.53
C GLU A 74 9.49 8.49 -22.67
N ILE A 75 8.99 9.20 -21.67
CA ILE A 75 7.69 9.90 -21.67
C ILE A 75 8.03 11.35 -21.37
N GLU A 76 7.71 12.27 -22.28
CA GLU A 76 7.97 13.69 -22.09
C GLU A 76 7.36 14.18 -20.77
N GLY A 77 8.12 14.95 -19.98
CA GLY A 77 7.68 15.48 -18.69
C GLY A 77 7.64 14.45 -17.55
N VAL A 78 8.19 13.25 -17.74
CA VAL A 78 8.32 12.21 -16.71
C VAL A 78 9.78 11.83 -16.56
N SER A 79 10.27 11.79 -15.32
CA SER A 79 11.59 11.24 -15.01
C SER A 79 11.51 9.75 -14.72
N THR A 80 12.59 9.00 -14.99
CA THR A 80 12.64 7.57 -14.71
C THR A 80 13.97 7.15 -14.13
N ILE A 81 13.95 6.28 -13.12
CA ILE A 81 15.12 5.62 -12.55
C ILE A 81 15.04 4.13 -12.87
N LYS A 82 16.10 3.60 -13.48
CA LYS A 82 16.31 2.15 -13.55
C LYS A 82 17.01 1.71 -12.27
N GLY A 83 16.31 1.05 -11.36
CA GLY A 83 16.86 0.68 -10.06
C GLY A 83 15.94 -0.20 -9.22
N ASP A 84 16.53 -0.80 -8.19
CA ASP A 84 15.81 -1.59 -7.19
C ASP A 84 15.24 -0.66 -6.11
N ILE A 85 13.95 -0.76 -5.84
CA ILE A 85 13.24 0.06 -4.84
C ILE A 85 13.70 -0.19 -3.39
N THR A 86 14.41 -1.29 -3.13
CA THR A 86 15.00 -1.62 -1.84
C THR A 86 16.40 -1.01 -1.64
N ALA A 87 17.08 -0.63 -2.74
CA ALA A 87 18.43 -0.11 -2.70
C ALA A 87 18.46 1.33 -2.15
N LYS A 88 19.39 1.61 -1.25
CA LYS A 88 19.59 2.94 -0.66
C LYS A 88 19.80 4.01 -1.74
N GLU A 89 20.63 3.71 -2.74
CA GLU A 89 20.92 4.63 -3.84
C GLU A 89 19.66 5.04 -4.62
N THR A 90 18.74 4.09 -4.87
CA THR A 90 17.46 4.39 -5.52
C THR A 90 16.61 5.30 -4.66
N ILE A 91 16.53 5.03 -3.35
CA ILE A 91 15.77 5.85 -2.40
C ILE A 91 16.35 7.27 -2.32
N ASP A 92 17.67 7.41 -2.24
CA ASP A 92 18.35 8.71 -2.22
C ASP A 92 18.01 9.52 -3.50
N LYS A 93 18.07 8.88 -4.68
CA LYS A 93 17.69 9.52 -5.95
C LYS A 93 16.22 9.94 -6.00
N ILE A 94 15.31 9.16 -5.40
CA ILE A 94 13.89 9.53 -5.29
C ILE A 94 13.73 10.76 -4.41
N LEU A 95 14.44 10.82 -3.27
CA LEU A 95 14.39 11.95 -2.35
C LEU A 95 14.97 13.22 -2.99
N ASP A 96 16.08 13.10 -3.72
CA ASP A 96 16.68 14.22 -4.47
C ASP A 96 15.71 14.75 -5.53
N PHE A 97 15.02 13.83 -6.24
CA PHE A 97 13.98 14.21 -7.19
C PHE A 97 12.81 14.92 -6.50
N ALA A 98 12.35 14.45 -5.34
CA ALA A 98 11.24 15.07 -4.63
C ALA A 98 11.62 16.45 -4.04
N GLY A 99 12.89 16.61 -3.63
CA GLY A 99 13.39 17.77 -2.95
C GLY A 99 12.64 18.05 -1.63
N LYS A 100 12.69 19.31 -1.17
CA LYS A 100 12.06 19.72 0.10
C LYS A 100 10.53 19.56 0.12
N GLY A 101 9.89 19.45 -1.05
CA GLY A 101 8.45 19.28 -1.16
C GLY A 101 7.96 17.88 -0.77
N GLY A 102 8.87 16.88 -0.78
CA GLY A 102 8.56 15.48 -0.49
C GLY A 102 7.64 14.83 -1.53
N VAL A 103 7.33 13.54 -1.35
CA VAL A 103 6.43 12.79 -2.25
C VAL A 103 4.99 12.85 -1.72
N ASP A 104 4.05 13.27 -2.57
CA ASP A 104 2.62 13.31 -2.27
C ASP A 104 1.98 11.93 -2.38
N VAL A 105 2.29 11.22 -3.46
CA VAL A 105 1.66 9.95 -3.82
C VAL A 105 2.70 8.94 -4.24
N VAL A 106 2.67 7.76 -3.62
CA VAL A 106 3.42 6.58 -4.05
C VAL A 106 2.45 5.56 -4.62
N LEU A 107 2.71 5.12 -5.84
CA LEU A 107 1.93 4.13 -6.57
C LEU A 107 2.76 2.85 -6.77
N CYS A 108 2.10 1.69 -6.84
CA CYS A 108 2.74 0.43 -7.18
C CYS A 108 1.73 -0.54 -7.82
N ASP A 109 1.84 -0.76 -9.13
CA ASP A 109 1.11 -1.81 -9.87
C ASP A 109 2.03 -2.99 -10.24
N ALA A 110 3.10 -3.20 -9.47
CA ALA A 110 4.05 -4.28 -9.71
C ALA A 110 3.43 -5.66 -9.42
N ALA A 111 3.93 -6.70 -10.09
CA ALA A 111 3.59 -8.09 -9.80
C ALA A 111 4.85 -8.95 -9.99
N PRO A 112 5.02 -10.02 -9.19
CA PRO A 112 6.15 -10.93 -9.35
C PRO A 112 6.01 -11.74 -10.64
N ASN A 113 7.13 -12.32 -11.09
CA ASN A 113 7.09 -13.37 -12.12
C ASN A 113 6.38 -14.60 -11.56
N LEU A 114 5.32 -15.02 -12.24
CA LEU A 114 4.51 -16.16 -11.82
C LEU A 114 5.24 -17.47 -12.13
N SER A 115 5.34 -18.32 -11.12
CA SER A 115 5.87 -19.69 -11.22
C SER A 115 4.80 -20.72 -11.55
N GLY A 116 3.52 -20.36 -11.37
CA GLY A 116 2.40 -21.28 -11.50
C GLY A 116 2.05 -22.01 -10.20
N ASN A 117 2.89 -21.87 -9.15
CA ASN A 117 2.54 -22.29 -7.81
C ASN A 117 1.92 -21.11 -7.05
N TRP A 118 0.62 -21.21 -6.77
CA TRP A 118 -0.14 -20.12 -6.15
C TRP A 118 0.43 -19.67 -4.80
N VAL A 119 0.82 -20.60 -3.93
CA VAL A 119 1.35 -20.28 -2.59
C VAL A 119 2.65 -19.49 -2.71
N LEU A 120 3.56 -19.94 -3.58
CA LEU A 120 4.85 -19.27 -3.82
C LEU A 120 4.66 -17.91 -4.49
N ASP A 121 3.77 -17.82 -5.48
CA ASP A 121 3.49 -16.58 -6.21
C ASP A 121 2.82 -15.54 -5.29
N HIS A 122 1.93 -15.98 -4.39
CA HIS A 122 1.32 -15.13 -3.37
C HIS A 122 2.36 -14.58 -2.38
N ALA A 123 3.22 -15.46 -1.83
CA ALA A 123 4.28 -15.05 -0.92
C ALA A 123 5.25 -14.03 -1.57
N ARG A 124 5.65 -14.26 -2.82
CA ARG A 124 6.48 -13.33 -3.61
C ARG A 124 5.78 -12.00 -3.85
N GLY A 125 4.47 -12.03 -4.14
CA GLY A 125 3.67 -10.83 -4.32
C GLY A 125 3.64 -9.98 -3.04
N ILE A 126 3.41 -10.61 -1.89
CA ILE A 126 3.42 -9.93 -0.59
C ILE A 126 4.80 -9.37 -0.26
N ALA A 127 5.89 -10.11 -0.52
CA ALA A 127 7.24 -9.60 -0.30
C ALA A 127 7.54 -8.35 -1.15
N LEU A 128 7.10 -8.33 -2.40
CA LEU A 128 7.21 -7.15 -3.28
C LEU A 128 6.39 -5.97 -2.77
N ASN A 129 5.17 -6.23 -2.29
CA ASN A 129 4.30 -5.21 -1.71
C ASN A 129 4.90 -4.62 -0.43
N GLN A 130 5.52 -5.46 0.41
CA GLN A 130 6.24 -5.00 1.60
C GLN A 130 7.44 -4.13 1.22
N ALA A 131 8.22 -4.52 0.21
CA ALA A 131 9.33 -3.70 -0.30
C ALA A 131 8.84 -2.32 -0.79
N ALA A 132 7.73 -2.28 -1.53
CA ALA A 132 7.12 -1.03 -1.96
C ALA A 132 6.63 -0.18 -0.79
N PHE A 133 6.02 -0.80 0.23
CA PHE A 133 5.56 -0.10 1.43
C PHE A 133 6.72 0.47 2.25
N GLU A 134 7.80 -0.30 2.45
CA GLU A 134 9.01 0.20 3.14
C GLU A 134 9.69 1.34 2.37
N CYS A 135 9.67 1.30 1.04
CA CYS A 135 10.11 2.42 0.22
C CYS A 135 9.21 3.64 0.45
N ALA A 136 7.88 3.46 0.38
CA ALA A 136 6.90 4.52 0.59
C ALA A 136 7.07 5.22 1.94
N LYS A 137 7.29 4.47 3.02
CA LYS A 137 7.52 5.03 4.38
C LYS A 137 8.73 5.97 4.45
N LYS A 138 9.74 5.78 3.59
CA LYS A 138 10.96 6.59 3.57
C LYS A 138 10.83 7.86 2.74
N ILE A 139 9.95 7.85 1.73
CA ILE A 139 9.86 8.93 0.72
C ILE A 139 8.59 9.77 0.84
N LEU A 140 7.52 9.22 1.41
CA LEU A 140 6.26 9.94 1.59
C LEU A 140 6.42 11.08 2.60
N LYS A 141 5.88 12.23 2.22
CA LYS A 141 5.74 13.34 3.17
C LYS A 141 4.55 13.10 4.11
N PRO A 142 4.47 13.83 5.24
CA PRO A 142 3.31 13.79 6.11
C PRO A 142 2.02 14.00 5.32
N LYS A 143 0.99 13.22 5.66
CA LYS A 143 -0.32 13.22 4.98
C LYS A 143 -0.32 12.68 3.54
N GLY A 144 0.79 12.12 3.07
CA GLY A 144 0.89 11.49 1.74
C GLY A 144 -0.03 10.28 1.56
N ILE A 145 -0.06 9.75 0.33
CA ILE A 145 -0.93 8.67 -0.12
C ILE A 145 -0.09 7.52 -0.67
N PHE A 146 -0.48 6.29 -0.34
CA PHE A 146 0.11 5.07 -0.89
C PHE A 146 -0.97 4.22 -1.54
N VAL A 147 -0.72 3.76 -2.76
CA VAL A 147 -1.61 2.84 -3.48
C VAL A 147 -0.80 1.69 -4.02
N VAL A 148 -1.19 0.47 -3.67
CA VAL A 148 -0.48 -0.75 -4.09
C VAL A 148 -1.44 -1.85 -4.51
N LYS A 149 -1.11 -2.53 -5.60
CA LYS A 149 -1.78 -3.76 -6.01
C LYS A 149 -1.41 -4.90 -5.07
N VAL A 150 -2.40 -5.66 -4.63
CA VAL A 150 -2.22 -6.88 -3.84
C VAL A 150 -3.10 -7.98 -4.42
N PHE A 151 -2.64 -9.22 -4.35
CA PHE A 151 -3.50 -10.38 -4.62
C PHE A 151 -4.08 -10.88 -3.30
N GLN A 152 -5.37 -11.20 -3.27
CA GLN A 152 -5.99 -11.79 -2.08
C GLN A 152 -5.43 -13.19 -1.82
N GLY A 153 -5.24 -13.49 -0.54
CA GLY A 153 -4.76 -14.75 -0.01
C GLY A 153 -4.43 -14.59 1.47
N ASP A 154 -3.90 -15.64 2.10
CA ASP A 154 -3.82 -15.73 3.57
C ASP A 154 -3.03 -14.58 4.21
N LEU A 155 -1.94 -14.15 3.55
CA LEU A 155 -1.07 -13.05 4.01
C LEU A 155 -1.61 -11.64 3.74
N PHE A 156 -2.76 -11.51 3.07
CA PHE A 156 -3.30 -10.18 2.71
C PHE A 156 -3.66 -9.35 3.95
N LYS A 157 -4.32 -9.97 4.94
CA LYS A 157 -4.82 -9.25 6.11
C LYS A 157 -3.67 -8.63 6.92
N ASP A 158 -2.61 -9.40 7.14
CA ASP A 158 -1.44 -8.92 7.88
C ASP A 158 -0.77 -7.74 7.17
N PHE A 159 -0.64 -7.80 5.84
CA PHE A 159 -0.14 -6.68 5.05
C PHE A 159 -1.08 -5.46 5.11
N PHE A 160 -2.39 -5.66 4.99
CA PHE A 160 -3.39 -4.60 5.08
C PHE A 160 -3.35 -3.90 6.44
N ASP A 161 -3.27 -4.66 7.53
CA ASP A 161 -3.19 -4.15 8.90
C ASP A 161 -1.86 -3.40 9.12
N ALA A 162 -0.75 -3.91 8.60
CA ALA A 162 0.55 -3.23 8.65
C ALA A 162 0.50 -1.86 7.95
N VAL A 163 -0.15 -1.78 6.78
CA VAL A 163 -0.39 -0.49 6.11
C VAL A 163 -1.32 0.39 6.93
N GLY A 164 -2.40 -0.16 7.48
CA GLY A 164 -3.36 0.57 8.32
C GLY A 164 -2.76 1.21 9.56
N ASN A 165 -1.65 0.66 10.09
CA ASN A 165 -0.95 1.23 11.23
C ASN A 165 -0.15 2.51 10.89
N GLU A 166 0.17 2.75 9.62
CA GLU A 166 1.01 3.87 9.18
C GLU A 166 0.20 5.01 8.51
N PHE A 167 -1.12 4.85 8.37
CA PHE A 167 -1.99 5.80 7.69
C PHE A 167 -3.29 6.03 8.47
N VAL A 168 -3.86 7.23 8.37
CA VAL A 168 -5.15 7.52 9.05
C VAL A 168 -6.31 6.73 8.43
N TYR A 169 -6.27 6.49 7.12
CA TYR A 169 -7.32 5.76 6.41
C TYR A 169 -6.71 4.72 5.49
N VAL A 170 -7.23 3.49 5.54
CA VAL A 170 -6.87 2.42 4.62
C VAL A 170 -8.14 1.74 4.10
N LYS A 171 -8.19 1.44 2.80
CA LYS A 171 -9.32 0.77 2.17
C LYS A 171 -8.86 -0.16 1.05
N ALA A 172 -9.47 -1.33 0.94
CA ALA A 172 -9.32 -2.21 -0.21
C ALA A 172 -10.33 -1.83 -1.31
N TYR A 173 -9.88 -1.83 -2.56
CA TYR A 173 -10.70 -1.52 -3.74
C TYR A 173 -10.40 -2.46 -4.90
N SER A 174 -11.46 -2.99 -5.53
CA SER A 174 -11.36 -3.80 -6.75
C SER A 174 -11.87 -2.98 -7.94
N PRO A 175 -11.00 -2.51 -8.85
CA PRO A 175 -11.42 -1.80 -10.05
C PRO A 175 -12.23 -2.69 -10.99
N GLN A 176 -13.20 -2.11 -11.69
CA GLN A 176 -14.00 -2.83 -12.70
C GLN A 176 -13.15 -3.32 -13.88
N ALA A 177 -11.98 -2.70 -14.13
CA ALA A 177 -11.02 -3.15 -15.13
C ALA A 177 -10.16 -4.36 -14.70
N SER A 178 -10.33 -4.87 -13.47
CA SER A 178 -9.72 -6.12 -13.02
C SER A 178 -10.47 -7.32 -13.61
N ARG A 179 -9.75 -8.41 -13.94
CA ARG A 179 -10.37 -9.60 -14.55
C ARG A 179 -11.39 -10.19 -13.56
N SER A 180 -12.53 -10.68 -14.03
CA SER A 180 -13.52 -11.37 -13.20
C SER A 180 -13.02 -12.64 -12.49
N THR A 181 -11.82 -13.13 -12.85
CA THR A 181 -11.15 -14.28 -12.23
C THR A 181 -9.87 -13.91 -11.48
N SER A 182 -9.51 -12.62 -11.43
CA SER A 182 -8.28 -12.18 -10.75
C SER A 182 -8.62 -11.78 -9.32
N ALA A 183 -7.94 -12.38 -8.35
CA ALA A 183 -7.95 -11.97 -6.94
C ALA A 183 -7.26 -10.60 -6.70
N GLU A 184 -7.21 -9.75 -7.72
CA GLU A 184 -6.49 -8.47 -7.69
C GLU A 184 -7.32 -7.42 -6.97
N ILE A 185 -6.69 -6.79 -5.98
CA ILE A 185 -7.25 -5.69 -5.20
C ILE A 185 -6.19 -4.60 -5.06
N TYR A 186 -6.62 -3.38 -4.77
CA TYR A 186 -5.74 -2.26 -4.49
C TYR A 186 -5.96 -1.81 -3.05
N VAL A 187 -4.87 -1.72 -2.28
CA VAL A 187 -4.86 -1.08 -0.97
C VAL A 187 -4.61 0.40 -1.20
N ILE A 188 -5.58 1.23 -0.81
CA ILE A 188 -5.53 2.68 -0.90
C ILE A 188 -5.38 3.22 0.52
N ALA A 189 -4.20 3.73 0.84
CA ALA A 189 -3.87 4.27 2.15
C ALA A 189 -3.64 5.78 2.05
N LYS A 190 -4.27 6.55 2.95
CA LYS A 190 -4.28 8.01 2.91
C LYS A 190 -3.89 8.61 4.23
N ARG A 191 -3.24 9.76 4.13
CA ARG A 191 -2.73 10.55 5.24
C ARG A 191 -1.66 9.79 6.02
N PHE A 192 -0.50 9.62 5.40
CA PHE A 192 0.67 9.02 6.03
C PHE A 192 0.99 9.67 7.38
N LEU A 193 1.19 8.83 8.40
CA LEU A 193 1.51 9.24 9.76
C LEU A 193 3.02 9.39 9.91
N THR A 194 3.45 10.56 10.36
CA THR A 194 4.84 10.82 10.78
C THR A 194 4.97 10.97 12.29
N ALA A 195 3.91 10.61 13.02
CA ALA A 195 3.92 10.57 14.47
C ALA A 195 5.06 9.66 14.97
N PRO A 196 5.67 9.97 16.12
CA PRO A 196 6.69 9.10 16.73
C PRO A 196 6.06 7.88 17.43
N VAL A 197 4.73 7.87 17.57
CA VAL A 197 3.94 6.78 18.18
C VAL A 197 2.94 6.15 17.21
N ARG A 198 2.53 4.91 17.51
CA ARG A 198 1.49 4.15 16.82
C ARG A 198 0.41 3.71 17.80
N LYS A 199 -0.76 3.35 17.27
CA LYS A 199 -1.84 2.79 18.08
C LYS A 199 -1.35 1.54 18.82
N ASN A 200 -1.70 1.42 20.09
CA ASN A 200 -1.26 0.40 21.05
C ASN A 200 0.20 0.50 21.50
N ASP A 201 0.98 1.48 21.04
CA ASP A 201 2.29 1.73 21.64
C ASP A 201 2.11 2.05 23.12
N VAL A 202 3.10 1.63 23.91
CA VAL A 202 3.18 1.95 25.33
C VAL A 202 4.42 2.80 25.56
N CYS A 203 4.21 3.99 26.09
CA CYS A 203 5.29 4.91 26.45
C CYS A 203 5.08 5.54 27.82
N ALA A 204 6.18 5.93 28.46
CA ALA A 204 6.18 6.75 29.66
C ALA A 204 6.34 8.22 29.26
N VAL A 205 5.50 9.08 29.82
CA VAL A 205 5.47 10.50 29.53
C VAL A 205 5.28 11.31 30.82
N THR A 206 5.78 12.54 30.82
CA THR A 206 5.46 13.53 31.85
C THR A 206 4.39 14.47 31.32
N ILE A 207 3.35 14.70 32.11
CA ILE A 207 2.31 15.67 31.80
C ILE A 207 2.82 17.06 32.12
N THR A 208 2.92 17.91 31.11
CA THR A 208 3.48 19.27 31.23
C THR A 208 2.40 20.34 31.26
N GLU A 209 1.24 20.07 30.63
CA GLU A 209 0.14 21.02 30.50
C GLU A 209 -1.22 20.32 30.63
N THR A 210 -2.29 21.10 30.74
CA THR A 210 -3.68 20.61 30.66
C THR A 210 -4.36 21.26 29.47
N GLY A 211 -4.98 20.46 28.61
CA GLY A 211 -5.75 20.94 27.47
C GLY A 211 -7.12 21.51 27.85
N GLU A 212 -7.77 22.19 26.92
CA GLU A 212 -9.08 22.82 27.13
C GLU A 212 -10.18 21.84 27.56
N SER A 213 -10.10 20.58 27.09
CA SER A 213 -11.03 19.50 27.46
C SER A 213 -10.75 18.87 28.84
N GLY A 214 -9.70 19.32 29.54
CA GLY A 214 -9.27 18.76 30.83
C GLY A 214 -8.31 17.58 30.74
N ASP A 215 -7.95 17.13 29.53
CA ASP A 215 -6.94 16.08 29.32
C ASP A 215 -5.53 16.62 29.64
N GLY A 216 -4.68 15.77 30.23
CA GLY A 216 -3.27 16.08 30.38
C GLY A 216 -2.56 16.11 29.03
N ILE A 217 -1.56 16.96 28.86
CA ILE A 217 -0.76 17.07 27.65
C ILE A 217 0.67 16.65 27.96
N ALA A 218 1.18 15.73 27.14
CA ALA A 218 2.58 15.36 27.08
C ALA A 218 3.15 15.62 25.69
N TYR A 219 4.46 15.82 25.63
CA TYR A 219 5.20 15.95 24.38
C TYR A 219 6.19 14.81 24.24
N LEU A 220 6.17 14.19 23.06
CA LEU A 220 7.17 13.23 22.66
C LEU A 220 7.87 13.79 21.43
N GLU A 221 9.12 14.23 21.62
CA GLU A 221 9.79 15.13 20.68
C GLU A 221 8.94 16.40 20.48
N ASN A 222 8.38 16.62 19.29
CA ASN A 222 7.47 17.74 19.00
C ASN A 222 6.02 17.28 18.74
N PHE A 223 5.68 16.06 19.15
CA PHE A 223 4.38 15.47 18.92
C PHE A 223 3.53 15.47 20.19
N VAL A 224 2.31 16.00 20.07
CA VAL A 224 1.39 16.19 21.19
C VAL A 224 0.67 14.88 21.50
N ILE A 225 0.64 14.50 22.77
CA ILE A 225 -0.14 13.37 23.28
C ILE A 225 -1.12 13.88 24.33
N PHE A 226 -2.41 13.76 24.06
CA PHE A 226 -3.47 14.00 25.02
C PHE A 226 -3.71 12.75 25.85
N VAL A 227 -3.56 12.87 27.17
CA VAL A 227 -3.63 11.78 28.12
C VAL A 227 -4.85 11.96 29.02
N ARG A 228 -5.83 11.08 28.86
CA ARG A 228 -7.10 11.18 29.60
C ARG A 228 -6.89 10.94 31.08
N GLY A 229 -7.45 11.84 31.89
CA GLY A 229 -7.44 11.73 33.35
C GLY A 229 -6.08 11.94 34.03
N ALA A 230 -5.06 12.42 33.30
CA ALA A 230 -3.75 12.75 33.86
C ALA A 230 -3.62 14.26 34.14
N GLN A 231 -2.85 14.63 35.16
CA GLN A 231 -2.69 16.00 35.63
C GLN A 231 -1.25 16.50 35.48
N VAL A 232 -1.05 17.82 35.38
CA VAL A 232 0.29 18.42 35.29
C VAL A 232 1.19 17.94 36.44
N GLY A 233 2.39 17.50 36.08
CA GLY A 233 3.36 16.92 37.01
C GLY A 233 3.28 15.40 37.14
N ASP A 234 2.20 14.76 36.66
CA ASP A 234 2.12 13.31 36.61
C ASP A 234 3.21 12.75 35.68
N ILE A 235 3.93 11.73 36.15
CA ILE A 235 4.70 10.83 35.30
C ILE A 235 3.86 9.57 35.14
N VAL A 236 3.45 9.27 33.91
CA VAL A 236 2.52 8.18 33.62
C VAL A 236 3.03 7.33 32.49
N LYS A 237 2.81 6.02 32.63
CA LYS A 237 2.87 5.11 31.50
C LYS A 237 1.50 5.08 30.86
N VAL A 238 1.46 5.30 29.56
CA VAL A 238 0.25 5.45 28.78
C VAL A 238 0.22 4.43 27.65
N LYS A 239 -1.00 4.06 27.25
CA LYS A 239 -1.25 3.29 26.02
C LYS A 239 -1.87 4.21 24.99
N ILE A 240 -1.29 4.26 23.79
CA ILE A 240 -1.80 5.05 22.69
C ILE A 240 -3.06 4.41 22.13
N GLU A 241 -4.18 5.14 22.14
CA GLU A 241 -5.48 4.64 21.69
C GLU A 241 -5.80 5.04 20.25
N ASP A 242 -5.38 6.23 19.83
CA ASP A 242 -5.61 6.76 18.49
C ASP A 242 -4.50 7.75 18.11
N VAL A 243 -4.09 7.73 16.85
CA VAL A 243 -3.01 8.57 16.32
C VAL A 243 -3.55 9.38 15.15
N LYS A 244 -3.44 10.69 15.26
CA LYS A 244 -3.71 11.66 14.19
C LYS A 244 -2.39 12.18 13.63
N PRO A 245 -2.41 12.86 12.47
CA PRO A 245 -1.18 13.33 11.84
C PRO A 245 -0.30 14.23 12.73
N ASN A 246 -0.91 14.97 13.66
CA ASN A 246 -0.20 15.96 14.48
C ASN A 246 -0.28 15.69 16.00
N PHE A 247 -1.10 14.73 16.43
CA PHE A 247 -1.28 14.42 17.86
C PHE A 247 -1.82 13.01 18.06
N ALA A 248 -1.74 12.48 19.27
CA ALA A 248 -2.37 11.21 19.66
C ALA A 248 -3.22 11.37 20.93
N PHE A 249 -4.10 10.39 21.14
CA PHE A 249 -4.81 10.19 22.39
C PHE A 249 -4.26 8.95 23.10
N ALA A 250 -4.16 9.02 24.41
CA ALA A 250 -3.66 7.94 25.24
C ALA A 250 -4.45 7.83 26.55
N ASP A 251 -4.56 6.61 27.05
CA ASP A 251 -5.11 6.33 28.38
C ASP A 251 -3.98 5.95 29.34
N VAL A 252 -4.10 6.36 30.61
CA VAL A 252 -3.14 6.01 31.65
C VAL A 252 -3.23 4.52 31.97
N LEU A 253 -2.10 3.82 31.94
CA LEU A 253 -1.96 2.45 32.42
C LEU A 253 -1.53 2.40 33.89
N GLU A 254 -0.50 3.17 34.23
CA GLU A 254 0.04 3.26 35.59
C GLU A 254 0.70 4.62 35.82
N LYS A 255 0.65 5.12 37.05
CA LYS A 255 1.49 6.25 37.49
C LYS A 255 2.88 5.73 37.83
N LEU A 256 3.90 6.51 37.51
CA LEU A 256 5.31 6.23 37.76
C LEU A 256 5.88 7.29 38.70
N GLU A 257 6.91 6.92 39.46
CA GLU A 257 7.65 7.88 40.29
C GLU A 257 8.74 8.61 39.51
N VAL A 258 9.32 7.95 38.49
CA VAL A 258 10.42 8.48 37.68
C VAL A 258 10.24 8.04 36.23
N LEU A 259 10.63 8.90 35.28
CA LEU A 259 10.69 8.55 33.86
C LEU A 259 11.79 7.49 33.62
N PRO A 260 11.51 6.39 32.91
CA PRO A 260 12.52 5.42 32.53
C PRO A 260 13.50 6.01 31.50
N GLU A 261 14.76 5.55 31.51
CA GLU A 261 15.80 5.99 30.55
C GLU A 261 15.37 5.84 29.08
N ASN A 262 14.61 4.78 28.77
CA ASN A 262 13.91 4.65 27.50
C ASN A 262 12.41 4.83 27.72
N PRO A 263 11.83 5.96 27.28
CA PRO A 263 10.40 6.22 27.44
C PRO A 263 9.53 5.29 26.60
N TYR A 264 10.07 4.57 25.60
CA TYR A 264 9.32 3.59 24.82
C TYR A 264 9.46 2.19 25.40
N VAL A 265 8.35 1.63 25.87
CA VAL A 265 8.37 0.38 26.64
C VAL A 265 8.05 -0.84 25.77
N LYS A 266 7.22 -0.70 24.72
CA LYS A 266 7.02 -1.73 23.68
C LYS A 266 6.54 -1.10 22.38
N ARG A 267 7.32 -1.23 21.30
CA ARG A 267 6.73 -1.37 19.96
C ARG A 267 6.20 -2.79 19.89
N SER A 268 4.92 -3.01 19.63
CA SER A 268 4.54 -4.34 19.16
C SER A 268 5.26 -4.52 17.83
N THR A 269 6.38 -5.25 17.83
CA THR A 269 6.85 -5.88 16.63
C THR A 269 5.69 -6.78 16.21
N LEU A 270 4.91 -6.36 15.22
CA LEU A 270 4.29 -7.32 14.32
C LEU A 270 5.42 -8.31 14.05
N LYS A 271 5.26 -9.58 14.47
CA LYS A 271 6.22 -10.62 14.11
C LYS A 271 6.50 -10.39 12.64
N LYS A 272 7.76 -10.10 12.29
CA LYS A 272 8.15 -10.18 10.89
C LYS A 272 7.61 -11.55 10.45
N PRO A 273 6.75 -11.65 9.43
CA PRO A 273 6.52 -12.95 8.85
C PRO A 273 7.93 -13.46 8.53
N ASP A 274 8.29 -14.63 9.07
CA ASP A 274 9.55 -15.28 8.75
C ASP A 274 9.50 -15.57 7.25
N LEU A 275 9.93 -14.58 6.47
CA LEU A 275 10.03 -14.68 5.03
C LEU A 275 11.15 -15.67 4.77
N PRO A 276 10.91 -16.70 3.95
CA PRO A 276 11.98 -17.61 3.58
C PRO A 276 13.11 -16.78 2.96
N VAL A 277 14.31 -16.89 3.53
CA VAL A 277 15.53 -16.39 2.91
C VAL A 277 15.69 -17.17 1.62
N ILE A 278 15.31 -16.58 0.49
CA ILE A 278 15.61 -17.16 -0.82
C ILE A 278 17.06 -16.81 -1.10
N GLU A 279 17.98 -17.68 -0.67
CA GLU A 279 19.36 -17.65 -1.13
C GLU A 279 19.35 -17.85 -2.66
N SER A 280 19.73 -16.81 -3.37
CA SER A 280 19.90 -16.83 -4.81
C SER A 280 21.18 -17.59 -5.15
N ASN A 281 21.19 -18.91 -5.03
CA ASN A 281 22.25 -19.76 -5.55
C ASN A 281 21.71 -21.15 -5.82
N GLU A 282 21.17 -21.34 -7.02
CA GLU A 282 21.47 -22.50 -7.88
C GLU A 282 20.68 -22.39 -9.18
N LYS A 283 21.38 -22.44 -10.32
CA LYS A 283 20.73 -22.60 -11.63
C LYS A 283 20.10 -24.00 -11.67
N PRO A 284 18.79 -24.18 -11.89
CA PRO A 284 18.24 -25.52 -12.00
C PRO A 284 18.71 -26.16 -13.31
N ARG A 285 19.59 -27.15 -13.20
CA ARG A 285 19.84 -28.15 -14.24
C ARG A 285 18.56 -28.95 -14.45
N VAL A 286 18.13 -29.05 -15.71
CA VAL A 286 17.04 -29.91 -16.13
C VAL A 286 17.46 -31.37 -16.00
N GLN A 287 16.77 -32.14 -15.15
CA GLN A 287 16.67 -33.58 -15.30
C GLN A 287 15.21 -33.99 -15.33
N ARG A 288 14.79 -34.53 -16.48
CA ARG A 288 13.53 -35.24 -16.64
C ARG A 288 13.66 -36.58 -15.92
N THR A 289 12.78 -36.85 -14.96
CA THR A 289 12.39 -38.22 -14.63
C THR A 289 10.88 -38.29 -14.47
N ARG A 290 10.34 -39.37 -15.03
CA ARG A 290 8.93 -39.73 -15.09
C ARG A 290 8.50 -40.34 -13.75
N ASP A 291 7.23 -40.12 -13.44
CA ASP A 291 6.33 -41.05 -12.76
C ASP A 291 6.51 -41.29 -11.25
N ARG A 292 5.54 -40.84 -10.44
CA ARG A 292 4.56 -41.73 -9.79
C ARG A 292 3.62 -40.94 -8.87
N SER A 293 2.34 -41.17 -9.11
CA SER A 293 1.18 -41.14 -8.20
C SER A 293 1.43 -40.83 -6.72
N LEU A 294 0.74 -39.81 -6.19
CA LEU A 294 0.05 -39.88 -4.90
C LEU A 294 -1.20 -39.00 -4.98
N ASP A 295 -2.34 -39.66 -4.99
CA ASP A 295 -3.67 -39.09 -4.76
C ASP A 295 -3.75 -38.52 -3.35
N ILE A 296 -4.33 -37.32 -3.21
CA ILE A 296 -5.22 -37.03 -2.10
C ILE A 296 -6.23 -35.96 -2.52
N ASP A 297 -7.47 -36.44 -2.58
CA ASP A 297 -8.71 -35.70 -2.76
C ASP A 297 -8.87 -34.54 -1.76
N ASN A 298 -9.28 -33.38 -2.29
CA ASN A 298 -10.41 -32.56 -1.83
C ASN A 298 -10.24 -31.11 -2.29
N TYR A 299 -10.46 -30.88 -3.58
CA TYR A 299 -10.77 -29.55 -4.10
C TYR A 299 -12.07 -29.64 -4.89
N ILE A 300 -13.13 -29.03 -4.36
CA ILE A 300 -14.40 -28.85 -5.08
C ILE A 300 -14.37 -27.46 -5.73
N PRO A 301 -14.20 -27.34 -7.06
CA PRO A 301 -14.37 -26.07 -7.74
C PRO A 301 -15.86 -25.65 -7.75
N PRO A 302 -16.16 -24.35 -7.74
CA PRO A 302 -17.54 -23.86 -7.75
C PRO A 302 -18.27 -24.26 -9.03
N LYS A 303 -19.50 -24.76 -8.86
CA LYS A 303 -20.43 -25.18 -9.91
C LYS A 303 -20.69 -24.04 -10.90
N GLU A 304 -20.56 -24.32 -12.19
CA GLU A 304 -21.07 -23.49 -13.27
C GLU A 304 -22.61 -23.47 -13.21
N ASN A 305 -23.19 -22.30 -12.95
CA ASN A 305 -24.62 -22.10 -13.16
C ASN A 305 -24.86 -21.95 -14.66
N HIS A 306 -25.34 -23.02 -15.29
CA HIS A 306 -26.19 -22.91 -16.45
C HIS A 306 -27.52 -22.26 -16.03
N LYS A 307 -27.87 -21.14 -16.65
CA LYS A 307 -29.27 -20.81 -16.86
C LYS A 307 -29.47 -20.56 -18.35
N GLU A 308 -30.36 -21.38 -18.89
CA GLU A 308 -30.87 -21.36 -20.24
C GLU A 308 -31.58 -20.04 -20.53
N ASP A 309 -31.58 -19.71 -21.82
CA ASP A 309 -32.46 -18.74 -22.46
C ASP A 309 -33.91 -18.97 -22.06
N ASP A 310 -34.63 -17.88 -21.81
CA ASP A 310 -36.03 -17.73 -22.21
C ASP A 310 -36.24 -16.27 -22.60
N GLY A 311 -36.76 -16.06 -23.81
CA GLY A 311 -36.89 -14.76 -24.44
C GLY A 311 -38.17 -13.99 -24.10
N ASN A 312 -38.15 -12.79 -24.65
CA ASN A 312 -39.25 -11.94 -25.11
C ASN A 312 -40.01 -10.99 -24.15
N ASP A 313 -40.20 -9.80 -24.74
CA ASP A 313 -41.23 -8.78 -24.56
C ASP A 313 -41.12 -7.92 -23.28
N GLU A 314 -41.36 -6.61 -23.25
CA GLU A 314 -41.63 -5.50 -24.17
C GLU A 314 -41.71 -4.25 -23.23
N PHE A 315 -41.52 -3.02 -23.76
CA PHE A 315 -41.92 -1.67 -23.25
C PHE A 315 -41.89 -1.38 -21.71
N ASP A 316 -41.32 -0.28 -21.21
CA ASP A 316 -41.84 1.08 -21.37
C ASP A 316 -40.92 2.11 -20.68
N GLU A 317 -41.06 3.37 -21.13
CA GLU A 317 -40.49 4.59 -20.57
C GLU A 317 -41.00 4.89 -19.13
N PHE A 318 -40.25 5.68 -18.37
CA PHE A 318 -40.65 7.00 -17.83
C PHE A 318 -39.79 7.41 -16.60
N ASP A 319 -39.31 8.65 -16.69
CA ASP A 319 -38.72 9.59 -15.71
C ASP A 319 -37.36 9.32 -15.03
#